data_AF-A0A3S1P9F9-F1
#
_entry.id   AF-A0A3S1P9F9-F1
#
_cell.length_a   1.000
_cell.length_b   1.000
_cell.length_c   1.000
_cell.angle_alpha   90.00
_cell.angle_beta   90.00
_cell.angle_gamma   90.00
#
_symmetry.space_group_name_H-M   'P 1'
#
loop_
_entity.id
_entity.type
_entity.pdbx_description
1 polymer ?
#
loop_
_entity_poly.entity_id
_entity_poly.type
_entity_poly.pdbx_seq_one_letter_code
_entity_poly.pdbx_strand_id
1 'polypeptide(L)'
;SLFPQYPWIRESWMWPYLRQAWPYGVLALTLSFAGYEGEVMRGAFAGVPKGQLEAARAFGMSRWKILRRIWLPQAFYRALPTLTGETVLQLKSTPLVATISVIDIFAVSSKVRQGTFLTYEPLLLLA
;
A
#
# COMPACT_ATOMS: atom_id res chain seq x y z
N SER A 1 -12.31 6.69 19.54
CA SER A 1 -13.10 5.66 18.85
C SER A 1 -14.52 5.62 19.42
N LEU A 2 -15.54 5.38 18.60
CA LEU A 2 -16.97 5.32 19.04
C LEU A 2 -17.36 3.96 19.63
N PHE A 3 -16.62 2.90 19.27
CA PHE A 3 -16.87 1.50 19.69
C PHE A 3 -16.90 1.20 21.20
N PRO A 4 -16.19 1.92 22.08
CA PRO A 4 -16.29 1.70 23.53
C PRO A 4 -17.68 1.96 24.11
N GLN A 5 -18.57 2.68 23.42
CA GLN A 5 -19.90 3.00 23.94
C GLN A 5 -20.82 1.77 23.96
N TYR A 6 -20.53 0.74 23.16
CA TYR A 6 -21.37 -0.46 23.03
C TYR A 6 -20.81 -1.63 23.86
N PRO A 7 -21.54 -2.11 24.89
CA PRO A 7 -21.07 -3.18 25.78
C PRO A 7 -20.80 -4.51 25.06
N TRP A 8 -21.68 -4.88 24.12
CA TRP A 8 -21.58 -6.13 23.34
C TRP A 8 -20.33 -6.20 22.46
N ILE A 9 -19.79 -5.06 22.01
CA ILE A 9 -18.52 -5.01 21.26
C ILE A 9 -17.34 -5.31 22.18
N ARG A 10 -17.40 -4.85 23.44
CA ARG A 10 -16.31 -4.99 24.42
C ARG A 10 -16.11 -6.41 24.90
N GLU A 11 -17.19 -7.18 24.98
CA GLU A 11 -17.17 -8.59 25.39
C GLU A 11 -16.85 -9.53 24.22
N SER A 12 -16.84 -9.00 22.99
CA SER A 12 -16.52 -9.79 21.79
C SER A 12 -15.02 -10.09 21.67
N TRP A 13 -14.72 -11.17 20.96
CA TRP A 13 -13.37 -11.55 20.56
C TRP A 13 -12.64 -10.48 19.70
N MET A 14 -13.38 -9.53 19.10
CA MET A 14 -12.83 -8.46 18.27
C MET A 14 -12.31 -7.26 19.06
N TRP A 15 -12.70 -7.13 20.33
CA TRP A 15 -12.37 -5.99 21.19
C TRP A 15 -10.86 -5.69 21.34
N PRO A 16 -9.97 -6.70 21.47
CA PRO A 16 -8.54 -6.45 21.56
C PRO A 16 -7.97 -5.73 20.33
N TYR A 17 -8.53 -5.98 19.14
CA TYR A 17 -8.12 -5.35 17.89
C TYR A 17 -8.79 -3.99 17.72
N LEU A 18 -10.10 -3.88 17.95
CA LEU A 18 -10.87 -2.64 17.78
C LEU A 18 -10.44 -1.52 18.72
N ARG A 19 -9.84 -1.85 19.86
CA ARG A 19 -9.27 -0.89 20.81
C ARG A 19 -7.96 -0.27 20.31
N GLN A 20 -7.18 -0.98 19.51
CA GLN A 20 -5.87 -0.54 19.04
C GLN A 20 -6.00 0.38 17.83
N ALA A 21 -5.12 1.38 17.68
CA ALA A 21 -5.17 2.31 16.56
C ALA A 21 -4.57 1.76 15.26
N TRP A 22 -3.60 0.85 15.35
CA TRP A 22 -2.85 0.35 14.20
C TRP A 22 -3.69 -0.40 13.14
N PRO A 23 -4.73 -1.21 13.48
CA PRO A 23 -5.50 -1.92 12.45
C PRO A 23 -6.25 -0.96 11.53
N TYR A 24 -6.72 0.18 12.06
CA TYR A 24 -7.38 1.21 11.28
C TYR A 24 -6.41 1.91 10.33
N GLY A 25 -5.19 2.21 10.80
CA GLY A 25 -4.14 2.78 9.98
C GLY A 25 -3.72 1.85 8.83
N VAL A 26 -3.51 0.57 9.12
CA VAL A 26 -3.21 -0.44 8.10
C VAL A 26 -4.36 -0.55 7.10
N LEU A 27 -5.59 -0.69 7.56
CA LEU A 27 -6.74 -0.84 6.68
C LEU A 27 -6.94 0.38 5.76
N ALA A 28 -6.81 1.60 6.29
CA ALA A 28 -6.93 2.82 5.51
C ALA A 28 -5.82 2.93 4.46
N LEU A 29 -4.57 2.71 4.85
CA LEU A 29 -3.42 2.77 3.94
C LEU A 29 -3.48 1.67 2.87
N THR A 30 -3.83 0.43 3.25
CA THR A 30 -3.95 -0.68 2.31
C THR A 30 -5.07 -0.44 1.30
N LEU A 31 -6.23 0.06 1.73
CA LEU A 31 -7.33 0.34 0.82
C LEU A 31 -6.98 1.44 -0.18
N SER A 32 -6.35 2.52 0.30
CA SER A 32 -5.87 3.60 -0.57
C SER A 32 -4.84 3.09 -1.58
N PHE A 33 -3.85 2.34 -1.10
CA PHE A 33 -2.79 1.78 -1.94
C PHE A 33 -3.33 0.79 -2.98
N ALA A 34 -4.25 -0.11 -2.57
CA ALA A 34 -4.87 -1.07 -3.48
C ALA A 34 -5.66 -0.41 -4.62
N GLY A 35 -6.29 0.74 -4.37
CA GLY A 35 -6.98 1.52 -5.40
C GLY A 35 -6.02 2.05 -6.46
N TYR A 36 -4.90 2.66 -6.03
CA TYR A 36 -3.86 3.15 -6.92
C TYR A 36 -3.20 2.02 -7.70
N GLU A 37 -2.84 0.94 -7.02
CA GLU A 37 -2.24 -0.25 -7.62
C GLU A 37 -3.14 -0.91 -8.67
N GLY A 38 -4.46 -0.89 -8.44
CA GLY A 38 -5.44 -1.35 -9.43
C GLY A 38 -5.35 -0.60 -10.76
N GLU A 39 -5.22 0.73 -10.71
CA GLU A 39 -5.06 1.57 -11.90
C GLU A 39 -3.69 1.38 -12.58
N VAL A 40 -2.62 1.24 -11.79
CA VAL A 40 -1.28 0.91 -12.30
C VAL A 40 -1.30 -0.41 -13.05
N MET A 41 -1.89 -1.45 -12.46
CA MET A 41 -2.02 -2.76 -13.10
C MET A 41 -2.90 -2.68 -14.36
N ARG A 42 -4.04 -1.98 -14.30
CA ARG A 42 -4.89 -1.74 -15.49
C ARG A 42 -4.11 -1.08 -16.63
N GLY A 43 -3.32 -0.05 -16.31
CA GLY A 43 -2.43 0.63 -17.25
C GLY A 43 -1.36 -0.31 -17.83
N ALA A 44 -0.76 -1.14 -16.98
CA ALA A 44 0.27 -2.09 -17.38
C ALA A 44 -0.24 -3.18 -18.34
N PHE A 45 -1.46 -3.71 -18.09
CA PHE A 45 -2.12 -4.64 -18.99
C PHE A 45 -2.53 -3.99 -20.31
N ALA A 46 -2.98 -2.73 -20.29
CA ALA A 46 -3.33 -1.96 -21.49
C ALA A 46 -2.10 -1.55 -22.32
N GLY A 47 -0.93 -1.41 -21.68
CA GLY A 47 0.33 -1.10 -22.32
C GLY A 47 0.95 -2.26 -23.13
N VAL A 48 0.37 -3.46 -23.06
CA VAL A 48 0.84 -4.60 -23.87
C VAL A 48 0.39 -4.44 -25.33
N PRO A 49 1.31 -4.50 -26.33
CA PRO A 49 0.97 -4.34 -27.73
C PRO A 49 -0.09 -5.35 -28.17
N LYS A 50 -1.22 -4.82 -28.68
CA LYS A 50 -2.35 -5.64 -29.14
C LYS A 50 -1.93 -6.64 -30.23
N GLY A 51 -0.98 -6.27 -31.09
CA GLY A 51 -0.46 -7.13 -32.15
C GLY A 51 0.14 -8.45 -31.64
N GLN A 52 0.77 -8.47 -30.46
CA GLN A 52 1.28 -9.72 -29.89
C GLN A 52 0.14 -10.64 -29.42
N LEU A 53 -0.93 -10.06 -28.86
CA LEU A 53 -2.11 -10.79 -28.43
C LEU A 53 -2.93 -11.31 -29.62
N GLU A 54 -2.94 -10.58 -30.73
CA GLU A 54 -3.58 -10.97 -31.98
C GLU A 54 -2.77 -12.06 -32.71
N ALA A 55 -1.44 -11.92 -32.78
CA ALA A 55 -0.56 -12.95 -33.34
C ALA A 55 -0.64 -14.27 -32.57
N ALA A 56 -0.65 -14.22 -31.22
CA ALA A 56 -0.81 -15.40 -30.40
C ALA A 56 -2.18 -16.09 -30.60
N ARG A 57 -3.24 -15.31 -30.81
CA ARG A 57 -4.57 -15.83 -31.18
C ARG A 57 -4.56 -16.48 -32.56
N ALA A 58 -3.93 -15.85 -33.55
CA ALA A 58 -3.80 -16.40 -34.90
C ALA A 58 -2.99 -17.71 -34.91
N PHE A 59 -2.01 -17.84 -34.00
CA PHE A 59 -1.23 -19.06 -33.81
C PHE A 59 -1.96 -20.17 -33.03
N GLY A 60 -3.24 -19.99 -32.71
CA GLY A 60 -4.07 -20.99 -32.03
C GLY A 60 -3.85 -21.10 -30.52
N MET A 61 -3.26 -20.10 -29.86
CA MET A 61 -3.12 -20.13 -28.40
C MET A 61 -4.46 -19.90 -27.69
N SER A 62 -4.75 -20.72 -26.67
CA SER A 62 -5.91 -20.52 -25.80
C SER A 62 -5.74 -19.25 -24.95
N ARG A 63 -6.86 -18.63 -24.54
CA ARG A 63 -6.86 -17.40 -23.74
C ARG A 63 -5.99 -17.49 -22.47
N TRP A 64 -6.03 -18.64 -21.79
CA TRP A 64 -5.20 -18.91 -20.61
C TRP A 64 -3.71 -18.99 -20.93
N LYS A 65 -3.33 -19.58 -22.08
CA LYS A 65 -1.94 -19.66 -22.52
C LYS A 65 -1.40 -18.27 -22.87
N ILE A 66 -2.20 -17.45 -23.53
CA ILE A 66 -1.87 -16.05 -23.86
C ILE A 66 -1.70 -15.23 -22.57
N LEU A 67 -2.64 -15.34 -21.63
CA LEU A 67 -2.58 -14.63 -20.35
C LEU A 67 -1.30 -14.98 -19.59
N ARG A 68 -1.07 -16.27 -19.34
CA ARG A 68 0.02 -16.72 -18.47
C ARG A 68 1.41 -16.55 -19.09
N ARG A 69 1.54 -16.71 -20.40
CA ARG A 69 2.85 -16.74 -21.09
C ARG A 69 3.25 -15.42 -21.74
N ILE A 70 2.27 -14.58 -22.10
CA ILE A 70 2.51 -13.35 -22.88
C ILE A 70 2.03 -12.14 -22.10
N TRP A 71 0.75 -12.09 -21.76
CA TRP A 71 0.13 -10.87 -21.26
C TRP A 71 0.55 -10.51 -19.83
N LEU A 72 0.44 -11.47 -18.90
CA LEU A 72 0.78 -11.30 -17.48
C LEU A 72 2.26 -10.96 -17.24
N PRO A 73 3.25 -11.74 -17.72
CA PRO A 73 4.65 -11.43 -17.46
C PRO A 73 5.06 -10.08 -18.05
N GLN A 74 4.57 -9.72 -19.24
CA GLN A 74 4.88 -8.42 -19.84
C GLN A 74 4.23 -7.25 -19.11
N ALA A 75 2.96 -7.40 -18.70
CA ALA A 75 2.29 -6.39 -17.89
C ALA A 75 3.05 -6.19 -16.56
N PHE A 76 3.43 -7.29 -15.90
CA PHE A 76 4.19 -7.22 -14.65
C PHE A 76 5.54 -6.51 -14.82
N TYR A 77 6.33 -6.86 -15.84
CA TYR A 77 7.59 -6.17 -16.12
C TYR A 77 7.43 -4.68 -16.41
N ARG A 78 6.33 -4.28 -17.08
CA ARG A 78 6.01 -2.87 -17.30
C ARG A 78 5.59 -2.14 -16.02
N ALA A 79 4.90 -2.83 -15.11
CA ALA A 79 4.45 -2.27 -13.85
C ALA A 79 5.59 -2.07 -12.85
N LEU A 80 6.59 -2.97 -12.81
CA LEU A 80 7.71 -2.95 -11.85
C LEU A 80 8.31 -1.55 -11.55
N PRO A 81 8.73 -0.74 -12.54
CA PRO A 81 9.28 0.59 -12.27
C PRO A 81 8.26 1.52 -11.60
N THR A 82 6.99 1.47 -12.00
CA THR A 82 5.91 2.24 -11.38
C THR A 82 5.64 1.76 -9.95
N LEU A 83 5.55 0.44 -9.72
CA LEU A 83 5.38 -0.16 -8.39
C LEU A 83 6.47 0.28 -7.41
N THR A 84 7.70 0.41 -7.92
CA THR A 84 8.84 0.87 -7.12
C THR A 84 8.63 2.32 -6.67
N GLY A 85 8.18 3.19 -7.59
CA GLY A 85 7.84 4.57 -7.27
C GLY A 85 6.71 4.70 -6.26
N GLU A 86 5.63 3.94 -6.44
CA GLU A 86 4.48 3.90 -5.53
C GLU A 86 4.88 3.39 -4.14
N THR A 87 5.78 2.41 -4.06
CA THR A 87 6.30 1.92 -2.76
C THR A 87 7.06 3.01 -2.00
N VAL A 88 7.89 3.79 -2.70
CA VAL A 88 8.61 4.93 -2.08
C VAL A 88 7.63 6.01 -1.62
N LEU A 89 6.58 6.28 -2.41
CA LEU A 89 5.55 7.23 -2.04
C LEU A 89 4.77 6.75 -0.80
N GLN A 90 4.40 5.47 -0.75
CA GLN A 90 3.71 4.86 0.38
C GLN A 90 4.52 4.93 1.67
N LEU A 91 5.85 4.74 1.60
CA LEU A 91 6.74 4.93 2.74
C LEU A 91 6.70 6.37 3.27
N LYS A 92 6.64 7.36 2.38
CA LYS A 92 6.50 8.79 2.75
C LYS A 92 5.12 9.13 3.30
N SER A 93 4.08 8.39 2.94
CA SER A 93 2.71 8.58 3.45
C SER A 93 2.43 7.87 4.77
N THR A 94 3.21 6.84 5.13
CA THR A 94 3.05 6.07 6.39
C THR A 94 3.07 6.95 7.65
N PRO A 95 3.93 8.00 7.76
CA PRO A 95 3.92 8.97 8.86
C PRO A 95 2.57 9.62 9.20
N LEU A 96 1.61 9.64 8.26
CA LEU A 96 0.26 10.15 8.52
C LEU A 96 -0.46 9.37 9.61
N VAL A 97 -0.10 8.11 9.84
CA VAL A 97 -0.71 7.23 10.85
C VAL A 97 -0.34 7.68 12.28
N ALA A 98 0.71 8.48 12.46
CA ALA A 98 1.00 9.15 13.74
C ALA A 98 -0.14 10.04 14.23
N THR A 99 -0.97 10.58 13.32
CA THR A 99 -2.14 11.43 13.68
C THR A 99 -3.22 10.66 14.46
N ILE A 100 -3.34 9.35 14.24
CA ILE A 100 -4.27 8.48 14.97
C ILE A 100 -3.61 7.79 16.16
N SER A 101 -2.53 8.37 16.70
CA SER A 101 -1.79 7.88 17.88
C SER A 101 -1.11 6.52 17.68
N VAL A 102 -0.74 6.17 16.45
CA VAL A 102 0.14 5.02 16.19
C VAL A 102 1.59 5.53 16.21
N ILE A 103 2.45 4.85 16.96
CA ILE A 103 3.87 5.22 17.04
C ILE A 103 4.61 4.59 15.86
N ASP A 104 5.13 5.43 14.98
CA ASP A 104 6.06 5.07 13.90
C ASP A 104 7.42 5.79 14.08
N ILE A 105 8.33 5.63 13.12
CA ILE A 105 9.66 6.26 13.15
C ILE A 105 9.55 7.79 13.26
N PHE A 106 8.55 8.40 12.62
CA PHE A 106 8.32 9.85 12.68
C PHE A 106 7.83 10.30 14.06
N ALA A 107 6.94 9.52 14.69
CA ALA A 107 6.48 9.75 16.05
C ALA A 107 7.64 9.60 17.06
N VAL A 108 8.52 8.62 16.87
CA VAL A 108 9.73 8.45 17.70
C VAL A 108 10.68 9.64 17.56
N SER A 109 10.97 10.06 16.32
CA SER A 109 11.81 11.24 16.06
C SER A 109 11.22 12.51 16.67
N SER A 110 9.90 12.70 16.53
CA SER A 110 9.17 13.81 17.16
C SER A 110 9.25 13.79 18.68
N LYS A 111 9.20 12.59 19.30
CA LYS A 111 9.33 12.42 20.74
C LYS A 111 10.75 12.75 21.24
N VAL A 112 11.79 12.31 20.51
CA VAL A 112 13.18 12.66 20.81
C VAL A 112 13.42 14.16 20.66
N ARG A 113 12.91 14.77 19.58
CA ARG A 113 12.98 16.23 19.38
C ARG A 113 12.35 16.99 20.55
N GLN A 114 11.20 16.53 21.06
CA GLN A 114 10.54 17.15 22.22
C GLN A 114 11.34 16.97 23.52
N GLY A 115 12.04 15.84 23.69
CA GLY A 115 12.84 15.58 24.89
C GLY A 115 14.19 16.28 24.92
N THR A 116 14.85 16.43 23.76
CA THR A 116 16.22 16.96 23.66
C THR A 116 16.27 18.39 23.11
N PHE A 117 15.16 18.93 22.58
CA PHE A 117 15.07 20.22 21.85
C PHE A 117 16.00 20.36 20.64
N LEU A 118 16.67 19.28 20.22
CA LEU A 118 17.49 19.20 19.02
C LEU A 118 16.60 18.84 17.83
N THR A 119 16.37 19.80 16.94
CA THR A 119 15.47 19.64 15.79
C THR A 119 16.13 18.93 14.61
N TYR A 120 17.41 19.21 14.33
CA TYR A 120 18.04 18.77 13.09
C TYR A 120 18.52 17.32 13.12
N GLU A 121 19.16 16.88 14.20
CA GLU A 121 19.75 15.52 14.29
C GLU A 121 18.71 14.40 14.15
N PRO A 122 17.53 14.45 14.81
CA PRO A 122 16.52 13.40 14.68
C PRO A 122 15.80 13.40 13.32
N LEU A 123 15.80 14.52 12.60
CA LEU A 123 15.19 14.64 11.27
C LEU A 123 16.14 14.19 10.16
N LEU A 124 17.46 14.38 10.32
CA LEU A 124 18.48 13.90 9.37
C LEU A 124 18.53 12.38 9.28
N LEU A 125 18.25 11.67 10.37
CA LEU A 125 18.17 10.21 10.39
C LEU A 125 16.91 9.65 9.69
N LEU A 126 15.96 10.52 9.34
CA LEU A 126 14.67 10.18 8.74
C LEU A 126 14.60 10.50 7.24
N ALA A 127 15.49 11.39 6.77
CA ALA A 127 15.58 11.84 5.38
C ALA A 127 16.28 10.81 4.49
#